data_AF-R7JA75-F1
#
_entry.id   AF-R7JA75-F1
#
_cell.length_a   1.000
_cell.length_b   1.000
_cell.length_c   1.000
_cell.angle_alpha   90.00
_cell.angle_beta   90.00
_cell.angle_gamma   90.00
#
_symmetry.space_group_name_H-M   'P 1'
#
loop_
_entity.id
_entity.type
_entity.pdbx_description
1 polymer ?
#
loop_
_entity_poly.entity_id
_entity_poly.type
_entity_poly.pdbx_seq_one_letter_code
_entity_poly.pdbx_strand_id
1 'polypeptide(L)'
;MILPINNVKNNINFSADSGKEENKKVLEYDHDTLLKNNPATRTLIAIDKLTNAATLYPAKGLKGNKNANFYEFLTMGTVPYLIGSGMLMGVFNAANKYFAPFAKTKASALGKKMALGVLFYGLAKNISKSFVSTPVRMLTGIDTERPYAKVIYELPDDVNDTDITSIEYHKVFESVEFPRWDLLYGDEAKGEKRNYRYDRIAKKLGMGNNLSDSDQEVKPRIKEIIIKTNLAKNISSYLWAATGVALAFQQPWENFFNVMTFKFWKGKEFTKSMKSFGKNFVKSAKALYKGEGSGINKHAGKILIGTALLSSILGVINAMSSSQKPSKVDAADVIKKDDRYVVN
;
A
#
# COMPACT_ATOMS: atom_id res chain seq x y z
N MET A 1 32.37 31.75 3.81
CA MET A 1 31.84 31.08 2.60
C MET A 1 33.05 30.50 1.87
N ILE A 2 33.31 29.21 2.05
CA ILE A 2 34.48 28.54 1.48
C ILE A 2 33.95 27.71 0.30
N LEU A 3 34.32 28.11 -0.91
CA LEU A 3 34.09 27.34 -2.13
C LEU A 3 35.18 26.27 -2.25
N PRO A 4 34.86 25.00 -2.49
CA PRO A 4 35.87 24.02 -2.89
C PRO A 4 36.16 24.16 -4.38
N ILE A 5 37.45 24.41 -4.69
CA ILE A 5 38.03 24.43 -6.02
C ILE A 5 38.48 23.01 -6.40
N ASN A 6 38.02 22.57 -7.56
CA ASN A 6 38.56 21.56 -8.49
C ASN A 6 39.18 20.26 -7.95
N ASN A 7 38.54 19.14 -8.32
CA ASN A 7 39.26 18.08 -9.01
C ASN A 7 38.56 17.76 -10.34
N VAL A 8 39.21 18.20 -11.41
CA VAL A 8 38.84 18.03 -12.81
C VAL A 8 39.15 16.58 -13.20
N LYS A 9 38.11 15.76 -13.30
CA LYS A 9 37.94 14.66 -14.28
C LYS A 9 36.52 14.08 -14.13
N ASN A 10 35.52 14.92 -14.34
CA ASN A 10 34.18 14.42 -14.63
C ASN A 10 34.18 13.95 -16.09
N ASN A 11 34.35 12.65 -16.33
CA ASN A 11 33.86 12.05 -17.57
C ASN A 11 32.33 11.98 -17.46
N ILE A 12 31.67 13.12 -17.67
CA ILE A 12 30.24 13.13 -17.94
C ILE A 12 30.09 12.59 -19.36
N ASN A 13 29.97 11.27 -19.48
CA ASN A 13 29.56 10.65 -20.73
C ASN A 13 28.10 11.00 -20.96
N PHE A 14 27.85 12.08 -21.69
CA PHE A 14 26.64 12.20 -22.48
C PHE A 14 26.64 11.03 -23.45
N SER A 15 25.90 9.96 -23.15
CA SER A 15 25.62 8.94 -24.15
C SER A 15 24.60 9.52 -25.13
N ALA A 16 25.11 10.23 -26.13
CA ALA A 16 24.40 10.42 -27.38
C ALA A 16 24.10 9.02 -27.95
N ASP A 17 22.89 8.90 -28.48
CA ASP A 17 22.33 7.69 -29.06
C ASP A 17 23.31 7.07 -30.06
N SER A 18 23.91 5.96 -29.64
CA SER A 18 24.82 5.16 -30.45
C SER A 18 24.30 3.73 -30.49
N GLY A 19 23.06 3.57 -30.96
CA GLY A 19 22.64 2.54 -31.92
C GLY A 19 23.04 1.08 -31.69
N LYS A 20 23.34 0.65 -30.46
CA LYS A 20 23.57 -0.76 -30.10
C LYS A 20 22.63 -1.14 -28.97
N GLU A 21 21.46 -1.64 -29.37
CA GLU A 21 20.29 -1.93 -28.54
C GLU A 21 20.42 -3.15 -27.60
N GLU A 22 21.52 -3.89 -27.60
CA GLU A 22 21.48 -5.24 -27.02
C GLU A 22 21.64 -5.33 -25.49
N ASN A 23 21.97 -4.25 -24.77
CA ASN A 23 22.12 -4.31 -23.30
C ASN A 23 21.77 -3.01 -22.53
N LYS A 24 21.00 -2.09 -23.11
CA LYS A 24 20.42 -1.01 -22.31
C LYS A 24 19.11 -1.52 -21.72
N LYS A 25 19.07 -1.72 -20.39
CA LYS A 25 17.79 -1.73 -19.68
C LYS A 25 17.19 -0.33 -19.84
N VAL A 26 16.42 -0.11 -20.89
CA VAL A 26 15.61 1.10 -21.00
C VAL A 26 14.63 1.03 -19.83
N LEU A 27 14.85 1.87 -18.82
CA LEU A 27 13.92 1.97 -17.71
C LEU A 27 12.55 2.37 -18.25
N GLU A 28 11.50 1.79 -17.68
CA GLU A 28 10.12 2.00 -18.12
C GLU A 28 9.69 3.48 -18.00
N TYR A 29 10.38 4.25 -17.14
CA TYR A 29 10.11 5.67 -16.89
C TYR A 29 11.42 6.47 -16.93
N ASP A 30 11.39 7.60 -17.64
CA ASP A 30 12.47 8.57 -17.79
C ASP A 30 12.30 9.78 -16.84
N HIS A 31 11.09 10.02 -16.35
CA HIS A 31 10.76 11.04 -15.35
C HIS A 31 9.69 10.52 -14.35
N ASP A 32 9.52 11.26 -13.26
CA ASP A 32 8.52 10.94 -12.23
C ASP A 32 7.11 10.88 -12.84
N THR A 33 6.53 9.68 -12.86
CA THR A 33 5.34 9.40 -13.65
C THR A 33 4.17 8.96 -12.78
N LEU A 34 3.04 9.62 -12.94
CA LEU A 34 1.81 9.26 -12.23
C LEU A 34 1.19 7.97 -12.79
N LEU A 35 1.15 6.92 -11.99
CA LEU A 35 0.66 5.61 -12.42
C LEU A 35 -0.85 5.48 -12.27
N LYS A 36 -1.48 4.65 -13.10
CA LYS A 36 -2.92 4.35 -12.99
C LYS A 36 -3.17 3.53 -11.72
N ASN A 37 -4.13 3.98 -10.92
CA ASN A 37 -4.52 3.24 -9.73
C ASN A 37 -5.56 2.17 -10.04
N ASN A 38 -5.10 1.05 -10.60
CA ASN A 38 -5.91 -0.13 -10.91
C ASN A 38 -5.30 -1.40 -10.28
N PRO A 39 -6.03 -2.53 -10.24
CA PRO A 39 -5.51 -3.76 -9.64
C PRO A 39 -4.23 -4.27 -10.31
N ALA A 40 -4.13 -4.22 -11.64
CA ALA A 40 -2.98 -4.70 -12.39
C ALA A 40 -1.69 -3.96 -12.01
N THR A 41 -1.71 -2.63 -12.04
CA THR A 41 -0.59 -1.77 -11.65
C THR A 41 -0.22 -1.97 -10.18
N ARG A 42 -1.20 -2.06 -9.28
CA ARG A 42 -0.92 -2.36 -7.86
C ARG A 42 -0.24 -3.72 -7.68
N THR A 43 -0.69 -4.73 -8.42
CA THR A 43 -0.13 -6.08 -8.39
C THR A 43 1.30 -6.09 -8.94
N LEU A 44 1.56 -5.42 -10.05
CA LEU A 44 2.90 -5.28 -10.61
C LEU A 44 3.85 -4.60 -9.62
N ILE A 45 3.46 -3.45 -9.06
CA ILE A 45 4.22 -2.74 -8.03
C ILE A 45 4.48 -3.64 -6.82
N ALA A 46 3.48 -4.41 -6.39
CA ALA A 46 3.65 -5.30 -5.24
C ALA A 46 4.62 -6.46 -5.54
N ILE A 47 4.58 -7.03 -6.75
CA ILE A 47 5.51 -8.09 -7.17
C ILE A 47 6.93 -7.54 -7.27
N ASP A 48 7.11 -6.38 -7.89
CA ASP A 48 8.41 -5.73 -8.02
C ASP A 48 9.02 -5.45 -6.63
N LYS A 49 8.27 -4.75 -5.77
CA LYS A 49 8.68 -4.47 -4.38
C LYS A 49 9.03 -5.75 -3.62
N LEU A 50 8.23 -6.80 -3.75
CA LEU A 50 8.47 -8.06 -3.06
C LEU A 50 9.74 -8.75 -3.59
N THR A 51 9.94 -8.74 -4.90
CA THR A 51 11.10 -9.35 -5.56
C THR A 51 12.37 -8.64 -5.12
N ASN A 52 12.40 -7.31 -5.24
CA ASN A 52 13.54 -6.49 -4.88
C ASN A 52 13.82 -6.54 -3.37
N ALA A 53 12.79 -6.57 -2.53
CA ALA A 53 12.97 -6.71 -1.08
C ALA A 53 13.42 -8.10 -0.64
N ALA A 54 13.18 -9.15 -1.42
CA ALA A 54 13.66 -10.50 -1.13
C ALA A 54 15.08 -10.76 -1.67
N THR A 55 15.52 -10.03 -2.71
CA THR A 55 16.79 -10.29 -3.40
C THR A 55 17.78 -9.14 -3.26
N LEU A 56 17.45 -7.95 -3.77
CA LEU A 56 18.38 -6.83 -3.98
C LEU A 56 18.58 -5.99 -2.71
N TYR A 57 17.51 -5.56 -2.05
CA TYR A 57 17.61 -4.63 -0.91
C TYR A 57 18.36 -5.21 0.31
N PRO A 58 18.17 -6.49 0.69
CA PRO A 58 18.96 -7.08 1.77
C PRO A 58 20.45 -7.14 1.42
N ALA A 59 20.78 -7.45 0.17
CA ALA A 59 22.18 -7.50 -0.29
C ALA A 59 22.82 -6.10 -0.30
N LYS A 60 22.10 -5.08 -0.78
CA LYS A 60 22.54 -3.68 -0.73
C LYS A 60 22.77 -3.21 0.71
N GLY A 61 21.84 -3.53 1.62
CA GLY A 61 21.94 -3.18 3.04
C GLY A 61 23.12 -3.86 3.75
N LEU A 62 23.32 -5.16 3.56
CA LEU A 62 24.41 -5.92 4.20
C LEU A 62 25.80 -5.52 3.69
N LYS A 63 25.90 -5.11 2.41
CA LYS A 63 27.15 -4.63 1.82
C LYS A 63 27.48 -3.17 2.16
N GLY A 64 26.57 -2.45 2.81
CA GLY A 64 26.74 -1.02 3.09
C GLY A 64 26.79 -0.19 1.80
N ASN A 65 25.91 -0.48 0.83
CA ASN A 65 25.87 0.27 -0.42
C ASN A 65 25.52 1.74 -0.16
N LYS A 66 26.30 2.67 -0.74
CA LYS A 66 26.11 4.13 -0.66
C LYS A 66 24.76 4.61 -1.23
N ASN A 67 24.14 3.83 -2.12
CA ASN A 67 22.83 4.08 -2.71
C ASN A 67 21.68 3.43 -1.93
N ALA A 68 21.97 2.64 -0.90
CA ALA A 68 20.93 2.05 -0.06
C ALA A 68 20.16 3.17 0.66
N ASN A 69 18.85 3.17 0.52
CA ASN A 69 18.02 4.28 0.98
C ASN A 69 16.88 3.82 1.89
N PHE A 70 16.19 4.80 2.47
CA PHE A 70 15.11 4.53 3.43
C PHE A 70 13.89 3.86 2.77
N TYR A 71 13.64 4.10 1.48
CA TYR A 71 12.55 3.45 0.75
C TYR A 71 12.80 1.94 0.59
N GLU A 72 14.02 1.54 0.22
CA GLU A 72 14.43 0.15 0.13
C GLU A 72 14.24 -0.56 1.48
N PHE A 73 14.66 0.10 2.58
CA PHE A 73 14.46 -0.38 3.95
C PHE A 73 12.97 -0.53 4.31
N LEU A 74 12.13 0.48 4.05
CA LEU A 74 10.70 0.40 4.35
C LEU A 74 9.97 -0.66 3.51
N THR A 75 10.39 -0.84 2.26
CA THR A 75 9.81 -1.84 1.35
C THR A 75 10.06 -3.26 1.85
N MET A 76 11.20 -3.49 2.51
CA MET A 76 11.46 -4.72 3.24
C MET A 76 10.47 -4.97 4.39
N GLY A 77 9.67 -4.00 4.85
CA GLY A 77 8.66 -4.21 5.89
C GLY A 77 7.56 -5.23 5.55
N THR A 78 7.37 -5.57 4.27
CA THR A 78 6.47 -6.66 3.85
C THR A 78 7.09 -8.06 3.97
N VAL A 79 8.42 -8.13 3.89
CA VAL A 79 9.21 -9.36 3.94
C VAL A 79 9.07 -10.10 5.28
N PRO A 80 9.07 -9.44 6.46
CA PRO A 80 8.82 -10.11 7.74
C PRO A 80 7.51 -10.89 7.80
N TYR A 81 6.45 -10.50 7.08
CA TYR A 81 5.22 -11.28 7.10
C TYR A 81 5.38 -12.61 6.35
N LEU A 82 6.05 -12.60 5.19
CA LEU A 82 6.26 -13.79 4.37
C LEU A 82 7.41 -14.65 4.93
N ILE A 83 8.60 -14.06 5.13
CA ILE A 83 9.75 -14.75 5.73
C ILE A 83 9.45 -15.13 7.17
N GLY A 84 8.84 -14.27 7.98
CA GLY A 84 8.48 -14.61 9.36
C GLY A 84 7.44 -15.72 9.45
N SER A 85 6.45 -15.77 8.54
CA SER A 85 5.55 -16.93 8.46
C SER A 85 6.30 -18.21 8.09
N GLY A 86 7.20 -18.16 7.11
CA GLY A 86 8.04 -19.30 6.70
C GLY A 86 9.01 -19.74 7.79
N MET A 87 9.63 -18.80 8.50
CA MET A 87 10.54 -19.03 9.61
C MET A 87 9.80 -19.61 10.81
N LEU A 88 8.59 -19.13 11.13
CA LEU A 88 7.74 -19.77 12.15
C LEU A 88 7.42 -21.22 11.77
N MET A 89 7.01 -21.49 10.52
CA MET A 89 6.80 -22.88 10.08
C MET A 89 8.08 -23.71 10.20
N GLY A 90 9.22 -23.12 9.84
CA GLY A 90 10.55 -23.75 9.90
C GLY A 90 10.98 -24.07 11.33
N VAL A 91 10.95 -23.09 12.25
CA VAL A 91 11.32 -23.25 13.66
C VAL A 91 10.41 -24.25 14.34
N PHE A 92 9.09 -24.18 14.13
CA PHE A 92 8.19 -25.18 14.72
C PHE A 92 8.46 -26.57 14.16
N ASN A 93 8.72 -26.74 12.86
CA ASN A 93 9.04 -28.05 12.29
C ASN A 93 10.44 -28.56 12.64
N ALA A 94 11.42 -27.68 12.84
CA ALA A 94 12.80 -28.03 13.21
C ALA A 94 12.92 -28.32 14.72
N ALA A 95 12.36 -27.45 15.57
CA ALA A 95 12.31 -27.64 17.03
C ALA A 95 11.50 -28.88 17.43
N ASN A 96 10.53 -29.28 16.60
CA ASN A 96 9.76 -30.52 16.73
C ASN A 96 10.60 -31.81 16.76
N LYS A 97 11.89 -31.78 16.38
CA LYS A 97 12.78 -32.93 16.53
C LYS A 97 13.20 -33.19 17.98
N TYR A 98 13.11 -32.19 18.86
CA TYR A 98 13.52 -32.25 20.26
C TYR A 98 12.36 -32.49 21.24
N PHE A 99 11.11 -32.52 20.76
CA PHE A 99 9.93 -32.75 21.58
C PHE A 99 9.49 -34.23 21.56
N ALA A 100 8.92 -34.70 22.66
CA ALA A 100 8.28 -36.01 22.73
C ALA A 100 7.18 -36.17 21.65
N PRO A 101 6.89 -37.39 21.17
CA PRO A 101 6.01 -37.63 20.00
C PRO A 101 4.62 -36.98 20.09
N PHE A 102 4.03 -36.95 21.29
CA PHE A 102 2.73 -36.33 21.55
C PHE A 102 2.80 -34.78 21.49
N ALA A 103 3.83 -34.19 22.10
CA ALA A 103 4.04 -32.74 22.10
C ALA A 103 4.40 -32.22 20.70
N LYS A 104 5.18 -32.99 19.94
CA LYS A 104 5.56 -32.72 18.54
C LYS A 104 4.35 -32.50 17.63
N THR A 105 3.32 -33.33 17.76
CA THR A 105 2.13 -33.27 16.92
C THR A 105 1.31 -32.01 17.19
N LYS A 106 1.13 -31.65 18.47
CA LYS A 106 0.42 -30.43 18.88
C LYS A 106 1.19 -29.15 18.54
N ALA A 107 2.51 -29.16 18.72
CA ALA A 107 3.37 -28.02 18.39
C ALA A 107 3.45 -27.77 16.88
N SER A 108 3.49 -28.81 16.04
CA SER A 108 3.42 -28.65 14.58
C SER A 108 2.08 -28.02 14.13
N ALA A 109 0.96 -28.48 14.67
CA ALA A 109 -0.36 -27.94 14.36
C ALA A 109 -0.47 -26.46 14.75
N LEU A 110 -0.01 -26.10 15.94
CA LEU A 110 0.01 -24.71 16.42
C LEU A 110 0.93 -23.82 15.58
N GLY A 111 2.15 -24.29 15.26
CA GLY A 111 3.10 -23.57 14.42
C GLY A 111 2.56 -23.24 13.03
N LYS A 112 1.89 -24.21 12.39
CA LYS A 112 1.22 -23.99 11.09
C LYS A 112 0.10 -22.95 11.17
N LYS A 113 -0.72 -22.98 12.24
CA LYS A 113 -1.77 -21.97 12.47
C LYS A 113 -1.19 -20.58 12.74
N MET A 114 -0.10 -20.47 13.50
CA MET A 114 0.57 -19.19 13.75
C MET A 114 1.15 -18.60 12.47
N ALA A 115 1.81 -19.41 11.64
CA ALA A 115 2.31 -18.95 10.35
C ALA A 115 1.19 -18.47 9.42
N LEU A 116 0.09 -19.22 9.34
CA LEU A 116 -1.10 -18.79 8.61
C LEU A 116 -1.71 -17.52 9.22
N GLY A 117 -1.66 -17.37 10.54
CA GLY A 117 -2.07 -16.18 11.26
C GLY A 117 -1.25 -14.95 10.87
N VAL A 118 0.08 -15.06 10.80
CA VAL A 118 0.95 -13.98 10.33
C VAL A 118 0.68 -13.63 8.87
N LEU A 119 0.46 -14.63 8.01
CA LEU A 119 0.09 -14.42 6.62
C LEU A 119 -1.24 -13.67 6.50
N PHE A 120 -2.29 -14.14 7.19
CA PHE A 120 -3.61 -13.52 7.17
C PHE A 120 -3.64 -12.16 7.86
N TYR A 121 -2.80 -11.94 8.87
CA TYR A 121 -2.57 -10.62 9.44
C TYR A 121 -2.11 -9.64 8.35
N GLY A 122 -1.06 -9.98 7.60
CA GLY A 122 -0.52 -9.13 6.55
C GLY A 122 -1.52 -8.90 5.42
N LEU A 123 -2.19 -9.96 4.95
CA LEU A 123 -3.18 -9.87 3.87
C LEU A 123 -4.40 -9.05 4.29
N ALA A 124 -5.00 -9.34 5.45
CA ALA A 124 -6.18 -8.63 5.92
C ALA A 124 -5.86 -7.15 6.24
N LYS A 125 -4.70 -6.86 6.84
CA LYS A 125 -4.24 -5.48 7.08
C LYS A 125 -4.09 -4.68 5.78
N ASN A 126 -3.56 -5.29 4.72
CA ASN A 126 -3.36 -4.58 3.45
C ASN A 126 -4.64 -4.45 2.62
N ILE A 127 -5.46 -5.50 2.53
CA ILE A 127 -6.72 -5.46 1.81
C ILE A 127 -7.69 -4.45 2.45
N SER A 128 -7.77 -4.43 3.77
CA SER A 128 -8.71 -3.57 4.52
C SER A 128 -8.49 -2.07 4.33
N LYS A 129 -7.27 -1.62 3.98
CA LYS A 129 -7.03 -0.22 3.60
C LYS A 129 -7.95 0.22 2.46
N SER A 130 -8.30 -0.71 1.56
CA SER A 130 -9.23 -0.45 0.44
C SER A 130 -10.68 -0.25 0.88
N PHE A 131 -11.09 -0.77 2.04
CA PHE A 131 -12.42 -0.57 2.60
C PHE A 131 -12.66 0.87 3.05
N VAL A 132 -11.60 1.63 3.33
CA VAL A 132 -11.68 3.06 3.65
C VAL A 132 -11.32 3.90 2.43
N SER A 133 -10.23 3.59 1.74
CA SER A 133 -9.74 4.43 0.63
C SER A 133 -10.65 4.42 -0.60
N THR A 134 -11.31 3.31 -0.91
CA THR A 134 -12.19 3.21 -2.09
C THR A 134 -13.46 4.05 -1.92
N PRO A 135 -14.22 3.93 -0.81
CA PRO A 135 -15.37 4.81 -0.57
C PRO A 135 -14.97 6.28 -0.51
N VAL A 136 -13.88 6.63 0.18
CA VAL A 136 -13.39 8.02 0.22
C VAL A 136 -13.06 8.53 -1.18
N ARG A 137 -12.38 7.75 -2.03
CA ARG A 137 -12.10 8.13 -3.42
C ARG A 137 -13.37 8.30 -4.25
N MET A 138 -14.36 7.43 -4.06
CA MET A 138 -15.65 7.54 -4.75
C MET A 138 -16.37 8.84 -4.37
N LEU A 139 -16.43 9.16 -3.08
CA LEU A 139 -17.16 10.31 -2.54
C LEU A 139 -16.45 11.63 -2.79
N THR A 140 -15.14 11.70 -2.53
CA THR A 140 -14.35 12.96 -2.60
C THR A 140 -13.62 13.16 -3.91
N GLY A 141 -13.40 12.09 -4.69
CA GLY A 141 -12.51 12.12 -5.85
C GLY A 141 -11.03 12.00 -5.50
N ILE A 142 -10.66 12.03 -4.22
CA ILE A 142 -9.28 12.00 -3.76
C ILE A 142 -8.80 10.56 -3.69
N ASP A 143 -7.84 10.24 -4.55
CA ASP A 143 -7.22 8.92 -4.58
C ASP A 143 -6.02 8.86 -3.62
N THR A 144 -6.27 8.60 -2.33
CA THR A 144 -5.23 8.53 -1.29
C THR A 144 -4.19 7.42 -1.50
N GLU A 145 -4.48 6.48 -2.40
CA GLU A 145 -3.61 5.34 -2.73
C GLU A 145 -3.05 5.46 -4.15
N ARG A 146 -3.01 6.68 -4.72
CA ARG A 146 -2.51 6.90 -6.08
C ARG A 146 -1.00 6.66 -6.15
N PRO A 147 -0.53 5.67 -6.92
CA PRO A 147 0.90 5.42 -7.05
C PRO A 147 1.55 6.34 -8.08
N TYR A 148 2.84 6.60 -7.91
CA TYR A 148 3.70 7.19 -8.92
C TYR A 148 5.05 6.45 -8.95
N ALA A 149 5.66 6.36 -10.12
CA ALA A 149 7.03 5.92 -10.30
C ALA A 149 7.94 7.13 -10.10
N LYS A 150 8.93 7.01 -9.22
CA LYS A 150 9.97 8.00 -8.97
C LYS A 150 11.25 7.50 -9.60
N VAL A 151 11.87 8.34 -10.42
CA VAL A 151 13.18 8.03 -11.01
C VAL A 151 14.25 8.54 -10.05
N ILE A 152 15.10 7.64 -9.58
CA ILE A 152 16.24 7.95 -8.71
C ILE A 152 17.51 7.83 -9.55
N TYR A 153 18.38 8.83 -9.42
CA TYR A 153 19.72 8.78 -9.95
C TYR A 153 20.67 8.29 -8.84
N GLU A 154 21.14 7.06 -8.97
CA GLU A 154 22.11 6.40 -8.10
C GLU A 154 23.55 6.83 -8.45
N LEU A 155 24.47 6.71 -7.49
CA LEU A 155 25.89 6.91 -7.75
C LEU A 155 26.48 5.63 -8.37
N PRO A 156 27.33 5.70 -9.39
CA PRO A 156 27.90 4.51 -10.02
C PRO A 156 28.68 3.68 -8.99
N ASP A 157 28.39 2.38 -8.89
CA ASP A 157 29.04 1.49 -7.93
C ASP A 157 30.44 1.05 -8.40
N ASP A 158 30.72 1.11 -9.70
CA ASP A 158 32.02 0.85 -10.34
C ASP A 158 32.27 1.83 -11.52
N VAL A 159 33.50 1.94 -12.02
CA VAL A 159 33.92 2.78 -13.14
C VAL A 159 33.19 2.43 -14.44
N ASN A 160 32.70 1.18 -14.56
CA ASN A 160 31.95 0.68 -15.70
C ASN A 160 30.42 0.71 -15.49
N ASP A 161 29.95 1.25 -14.37
CA ASP A 161 28.52 1.32 -14.08
C ASP A 161 27.86 2.44 -14.89
N THR A 162 27.05 2.03 -15.86
CA THR A 162 26.40 2.93 -16.83
C THR A 162 24.90 3.10 -16.58
N ASP A 163 24.33 2.31 -15.66
CA ASP A 163 22.91 2.34 -15.31
C ASP A 163 22.73 2.94 -13.91
N ILE A 164 22.94 4.24 -13.84
CA ILE A 164 22.84 5.05 -12.62
C ILE A 164 21.39 5.40 -12.28
N THR A 165 20.41 4.66 -12.77
CA THR A 165 19.00 5.01 -12.61
C THR A 165 18.19 3.85 -12.06
N SER A 166 17.34 4.12 -11.08
CA SER A 166 16.43 3.13 -10.49
C SER A 166 15.03 3.70 -10.32
N ILE A 167 14.03 2.80 -10.31
CA ILE A 167 12.62 3.18 -10.18
C ILE A 167 12.15 2.81 -8.78
N GLU A 168 11.61 3.79 -8.07
CA GLU A 168 10.91 3.60 -6.80
C GLU A 168 9.41 3.86 -6.96
N TYR A 169 8.58 3.05 -6.30
CA TYR A 169 7.13 3.22 -6.36
C TYR A 169 6.59 3.84 -5.08
N HIS A 170 6.14 5.09 -5.18
CA HIS A 170 5.62 5.88 -4.07
C HIS A 170 4.14 6.17 -4.21
N LYS A 171 3.55 6.78 -3.19
CA LYS A 171 2.19 7.34 -3.27
C LYS A 171 2.25 8.84 -3.31
N VAL A 172 1.40 9.46 -4.12
CA VAL A 172 1.35 10.93 -4.25
C VAL A 172 1.16 11.62 -2.90
N PHE A 173 0.36 10.98 -2.03
CA PHE A 173 0.01 11.47 -0.70
C PHE A 173 0.71 10.68 0.42
N GLU A 174 1.90 10.13 0.15
CA GLU A 174 2.71 9.43 1.14
C GLU A 174 3.13 10.34 2.30
N SER A 175 3.56 11.58 1.97
CA SER A 175 3.68 12.68 2.93
C SER A 175 2.46 13.58 2.83
N VAL A 176 1.85 13.89 3.98
CA VAL A 176 0.72 14.84 4.06
C VAL A 176 1.21 16.29 3.99
N GLU A 177 2.40 16.54 4.52
CA GLU A 177 3.01 17.87 4.56
C GLU A 177 3.52 18.27 3.17
N PHE A 178 4.18 17.31 2.51
CA PHE A 178 4.77 17.47 1.18
C PHE A 178 4.23 16.44 0.16
N PRO A 179 2.92 16.49 -0.19
CA PRO A 179 2.41 15.69 -1.30
C PRO A 179 3.02 16.12 -2.63
N ARG A 180 3.07 15.17 -3.57
CA ARG A 180 3.47 15.42 -4.96
C ARG A 180 2.35 16.09 -5.76
N TRP A 181 2.04 17.33 -5.40
CA TRP A 181 1.04 18.17 -6.07
C TRP A 181 1.36 18.42 -7.54
N ASP A 182 2.65 18.48 -7.86
CA ASP A 182 3.20 18.61 -9.21
C ASP A 182 2.66 17.52 -10.15
N LEU A 183 2.60 16.27 -9.67
CA LEU A 183 2.10 15.13 -10.44
C LEU A 183 0.57 15.11 -10.62
N LEU A 184 -0.15 16.02 -9.97
CA LEU A 184 -1.63 16.08 -10.02
C LEU A 184 -2.15 17.15 -10.99
N TYR A 185 -1.29 18.00 -11.53
CA TYR A 185 -1.70 18.91 -12.59
C TYR A 185 -1.99 18.15 -13.89
N GLY A 186 -2.87 18.71 -14.71
CA GLY A 186 -3.18 18.21 -16.05
C GLY A 186 -1.98 18.37 -16.98
N ASP A 187 -1.87 17.46 -17.93
CA ASP A 187 -0.86 17.51 -18.99
C ASP A 187 -1.42 18.27 -20.20
N GLU A 188 -0.88 19.47 -20.45
CA GLU A 188 -1.28 20.32 -21.58
C GLU A 188 -1.01 19.64 -22.93
N ALA A 189 0.03 18.78 -23.01
CA ALA A 189 0.33 18.02 -24.23
C ALA A 189 -0.74 16.99 -24.57
N LYS A 190 -1.58 16.61 -23.59
CA LYS A 190 -2.73 15.70 -23.76
C LYS A 190 -4.07 16.46 -23.85
N GLY A 191 -4.04 17.80 -23.91
CA GLY A 191 -5.22 18.65 -23.93
C GLY A 191 -5.95 18.73 -22.58
N GLU A 192 -5.33 18.31 -21.48
CA GLU A 192 -5.91 18.45 -20.14
C GLU A 192 -5.69 19.86 -19.61
N LYS A 193 -6.74 20.49 -19.07
CA LYS A 193 -6.58 21.75 -18.32
C LYS A 193 -5.70 21.52 -17.10
N ARG A 194 -4.79 22.45 -16.80
CA ARG A 194 -3.87 22.39 -15.66
C ARG A 194 -4.55 21.95 -14.35
N ASN A 195 -5.71 22.54 -14.01
CA ASN A 195 -6.41 22.27 -12.75
C ASN A 195 -7.51 21.20 -12.82
N TYR A 196 -7.61 20.44 -13.92
CA TYR A 196 -8.70 19.51 -14.18
C TYR A 196 -9.03 18.54 -13.04
N ARG A 197 -8.01 18.04 -12.32
CA ARG A 197 -8.20 17.12 -11.18
C ARG A 197 -8.70 17.82 -9.93
N TYR A 198 -8.19 19.03 -9.68
CA TYR A 198 -8.63 19.86 -8.56
C TYR A 198 -10.08 20.30 -8.75
N ASP A 199 -10.47 20.67 -9.98
CA ASP A 199 -11.86 21.00 -10.34
C ASP A 199 -12.81 19.81 -10.09
N ARG A 200 -12.39 18.60 -10.46
CA ARG A 200 -13.18 17.38 -10.21
C ARG A 200 -13.37 17.12 -8.72
N ILE A 201 -12.34 17.35 -7.91
CA ILE A 201 -12.39 17.19 -6.46
C ILE A 201 -13.28 18.28 -5.85
N ALA A 202 -13.11 19.55 -6.23
CA ALA A 202 -13.97 20.66 -5.82
C ALA A 202 -15.46 20.36 -6.07
N LYS A 203 -15.79 19.90 -7.27
CA LYS A 203 -17.16 19.52 -7.63
C LYS A 203 -17.72 18.44 -6.72
N LYS A 204 -16.94 17.40 -6.42
CA LYS A 204 -17.34 16.31 -5.52
C LYS A 204 -17.46 16.73 -4.05
N LEU A 205 -16.67 17.71 -3.64
CA LEU A 205 -16.74 18.32 -2.31
C LEU A 205 -17.84 19.40 -2.20
N GLY A 206 -18.55 19.70 -3.29
CA GLY A 206 -19.64 20.69 -3.31
C GLY A 206 -19.17 22.14 -3.32
N MET A 207 -17.94 22.42 -3.77
CA MET A 207 -17.34 23.77 -3.78
C MET A 207 -17.69 24.59 -5.05
N GLY A 208 -18.51 24.04 -5.95
CA GLY A 208 -18.88 24.68 -7.22
C GLY A 208 -18.14 24.11 -8.45
N ASN A 209 -18.48 24.61 -9.63
CA ASN A 209 -17.99 24.09 -10.92
C ASN A 209 -16.97 25.02 -11.63
N ASN A 210 -16.78 26.26 -11.17
CA ASN A 210 -15.97 27.29 -11.82
C ASN A 210 -15.14 28.09 -10.80
N LEU A 211 -14.30 27.40 -10.03
CA LEU A 211 -13.34 28.06 -9.14
C LEU A 211 -12.20 28.64 -9.97
N SER A 212 -11.87 29.92 -9.77
CA SER A 212 -10.74 30.56 -10.48
C SER A 212 -9.42 29.89 -10.12
N ASP A 213 -9.24 29.54 -8.85
CA ASP A 213 -8.02 28.93 -8.29
C ASP A 213 -8.34 27.67 -7.49
N SER A 214 -8.94 26.68 -8.17
CA SER A 214 -9.38 25.43 -7.53
C SER A 214 -8.25 24.66 -6.83
N ASP A 215 -7.00 24.80 -7.27
CA ASP A 215 -5.89 24.12 -6.64
C ASP A 215 -5.59 24.69 -5.23
N GLN A 216 -5.62 26.02 -5.05
CA GLN A 216 -5.35 26.66 -3.76
C GLN A 216 -6.44 26.33 -2.74
N GLU A 217 -7.71 26.35 -3.14
CA GLU A 217 -8.83 26.13 -2.23
C GLU A 217 -9.00 24.66 -1.84
N VAL A 218 -8.67 23.74 -2.76
CA VAL A 218 -8.92 22.31 -2.56
C VAL A 218 -7.75 21.63 -1.84
N LYS A 219 -6.50 22.12 -1.99
CA LYS A 219 -5.30 21.53 -1.34
C LYS A 219 -5.44 21.36 0.18
N PRO A 220 -5.87 22.37 0.97
CA PRO A 220 -6.05 22.21 2.42
C PRO A 220 -7.09 21.12 2.77
N ARG A 221 -8.19 21.07 2.02
CA ARG A 221 -9.25 20.05 2.20
C ARG A 221 -8.75 18.65 1.83
N ILE A 222 -7.96 18.55 0.76
CA ILE A 222 -7.31 17.29 0.38
C ILE A 222 -6.42 16.80 1.52
N LYS A 223 -5.58 17.68 2.09
CA LYS A 223 -4.72 17.33 3.24
C LYS A 223 -5.53 16.84 4.44
N GLU A 224 -6.59 17.56 4.82
CA GLU A 224 -7.49 17.16 5.91
C GLU A 224 -8.09 15.76 5.68
N ILE A 225 -8.65 15.52 4.49
CA ILE A 225 -9.25 14.24 4.12
C ILE A 225 -8.21 13.12 4.13
N ILE A 226 -6.99 13.38 3.65
CA ILE A 226 -5.90 12.39 3.68
C ILE A 226 -5.53 12.04 5.12
N ILE A 227 -5.38 13.02 6.02
CA ILE A 227 -5.06 12.77 7.44
C ILE A 227 -6.11 11.86 8.06
N LYS A 228 -7.39 12.25 7.92
CA LYS A 228 -8.51 11.49 8.49
C LYS A 228 -8.62 10.10 7.88
N THR A 229 -8.39 9.98 6.56
CA THR A 229 -8.37 8.70 5.84
C THR A 229 -7.20 7.82 6.29
N ASN A 230 -6.01 8.38 6.49
CA ASN A 230 -4.83 7.64 6.95
C ASN A 230 -5.04 7.14 8.39
N LEU A 231 -5.60 7.96 9.27
CA LEU A 231 -5.98 7.56 10.62
C LEU A 231 -7.00 6.41 10.59
N ALA A 232 -8.07 6.56 9.82
CA ALA A 232 -9.10 5.54 9.65
C ALA A 232 -8.54 4.22 9.08
N LYS A 233 -7.70 4.30 8.04
CA LYS A 233 -7.00 3.15 7.45
C LYS A 233 -6.15 2.45 8.51
N ASN A 234 -5.38 3.20 9.30
CA ASN A 234 -4.53 2.62 10.33
C ASN A 234 -5.36 1.84 11.35
N ILE A 235 -6.32 2.49 12.01
CA ILE A 235 -7.17 1.86 13.04
C ILE A 235 -7.89 0.64 12.48
N SER A 236 -8.60 0.81 11.36
CA SER A 236 -9.39 -0.26 10.76
C SER A 236 -8.50 -1.43 10.30
N SER A 237 -7.32 -1.14 9.76
CA SER A 237 -6.42 -2.20 9.27
C SER A 237 -5.94 -3.14 10.36
N TYR A 238 -5.71 -2.65 11.59
CA TYR A 238 -5.33 -3.51 12.71
C TYR A 238 -6.50 -4.39 13.20
N LEU A 239 -7.74 -3.88 13.18
CA LEU A 239 -8.92 -4.67 13.51
C LEU A 239 -9.17 -5.78 12.47
N TRP A 240 -8.98 -5.46 11.20
CA TRP A 240 -9.01 -6.46 10.13
C TRP A 240 -7.84 -7.45 10.21
N ALA A 241 -6.65 -7.01 10.62
CA ALA A 241 -5.52 -7.89 10.86
C ALA A 241 -5.81 -8.89 11.98
N ALA A 242 -6.39 -8.44 13.10
CA ALA A 242 -6.86 -9.29 14.19
C ALA A 242 -7.92 -10.30 13.71
N THR A 243 -8.85 -9.87 12.86
CA THR A 243 -9.85 -10.74 12.24
C THR A 243 -9.19 -11.79 11.33
N GLY A 244 -8.15 -11.42 10.58
CA GLY A 244 -7.35 -12.34 9.78
C GLY A 244 -6.63 -13.39 10.63
N VAL A 245 -6.03 -13.00 11.76
CA VAL A 245 -5.45 -13.96 12.71
C VAL A 245 -6.52 -14.89 13.26
N ALA A 246 -7.66 -14.36 13.72
CA ALA A 246 -8.76 -15.18 14.23
C ALA A 246 -9.28 -16.19 13.19
N LEU A 247 -9.30 -15.81 11.91
CA LEU A 247 -9.64 -16.68 10.80
C LEU A 247 -8.63 -17.83 10.61
N ALA A 248 -7.33 -17.58 10.83
CA ALA A 248 -6.29 -18.60 10.71
C ALA A 248 -6.32 -19.64 11.85
N PHE A 249 -6.84 -19.27 13.02
CA PHE A 249 -6.91 -20.16 14.18
C PHE A 249 -8.13 -21.12 14.16
N GLN A 250 -9.03 -20.96 13.20
CA GLN A 250 -10.20 -21.83 13.04
C GLN A 250 -9.80 -23.28 12.72
N GLN A 251 -10.56 -24.23 13.27
CA GLN A 251 -10.31 -25.68 13.13
C GLN A 251 -10.21 -26.18 11.67
N PRO A 252 -10.98 -25.68 10.68
CA PRO A 252 -10.92 -26.21 9.32
C PRO A 252 -9.54 -26.11 8.65
N TRP A 253 -8.64 -25.24 9.14
CA TRP A 253 -7.27 -25.17 8.64
C TRP A 253 -6.43 -26.42 8.94
N GLU A 254 -6.75 -27.19 9.98
CA GLU A 254 -6.08 -28.46 10.28
C GLU A 254 -6.29 -29.48 9.15
N ASN A 255 -7.50 -29.53 8.59
CA ASN A 255 -7.81 -30.37 7.43
C ASN A 255 -7.03 -29.94 6.18
N PHE A 256 -6.78 -28.64 6.00
CA PHE A 256 -5.94 -28.15 4.93
C PHE A 256 -4.49 -28.59 5.10
N PHE A 257 -3.93 -28.41 6.30
CA PHE A 257 -2.53 -28.75 6.59
C PHE A 257 -2.20 -30.24 6.48
N ASN A 258 -3.20 -31.11 6.61
CA ASN A 258 -3.03 -32.56 6.45
C ASN A 258 -2.96 -33.00 4.97
N VAL A 259 -3.52 -32.20 4.06
CA VAL A 259 -3.63 -32.53 2.62
C VAL A 259 -2.73 -31.64 1.75
N MET A 260 -2.13 -30.61 2.33
CA MET A 260 -1.33 -29.60 1.64
C MET A 260 -0.04 -30.19 1.05
N THR A 261 0.17 -30.00 -0.25
CA THR A 261 1.43 -30.27 -0.95
C THR A 261 1.87 -29.03 -1.75
N PHE A 262 3.07 -28.51 -1.46
CA PHE A 262 3.63 -27.31 -2.11
C PHE A 262 4.45 -27.60 -3.39
N LYS A 263 4.44 -28.84 -3.87
CA LYS A 263 5.17 -29.24 -5.09
C LYS A 263 4.44 -28.71 -6.32
N PHE A 264 4.75 -27.49 -6.75
CA PHE A 264 4.10 -26.85 -7.90
C PHE A 264 4.29 -27.62 -9.22
N TRP A 265 5.40 -28.36 -9.34
CA TRP A 265 5.68 -29.29 -10.44
C TRP A 265 4.74 -30.51 -10.47
N LYS A 266 3.98 -30.77 -9.41
CA LYS A 266 2.92 -31.79 -9.37
C LYS A 266 1.54 -31.15 -9.55
N GLY A 267 1.23 -30.74 -10.78
CA GLY A 267 0.03 -29.97 -11.11
C GLY A 267 -1.28 -30.48 -10.48
N LYS A 268 -1.58 -31.79 -10.56
CA LYS A 268 -2.81 -32.37 -9.99
C LYS A 268 -2.88 -32.27 -8.44
N GLU A 269 -1.76 -32.47 -7.74
CA GLU A 269 -1.68 -32.36 -6.27
C GLU A 269 -1.74 -30.90 -5.81
N PHE A 270 -1.11 -30.01 -6.58
CA PHE A 270 -1.16 -28.57 -6.35
C PHE A 270 -2.58 -28.01 -6.53
N THR A 271 -3.28 -28.37 -7.62
CA THR A 271 -4.68 -27.95 -7.83
C THR A 271 -5.61 -28.48 -6.73
N LYS A 272 -5.40 -29.73 -6.26
CA LYS A 272 -6.13 -30.28 -5.11
C LYS A 272 -5.86 -29.47 -3.83
N SER A 273 -4.61 -29.07 -3.60
CA SER A 273 -4.22 -28.21 -2.47
C SER A 273 -4.91 -26.85 -2.55
N MET A 274 -4.95 -26.21 -3.72
CA MET A 274 -5.64 -24.92 -3.91
C MET A 274 -7.16 -25.03 -3.71
N LYS A 275 -7.80 -26.08 -4.24
CA LYS A 275 -9.23 -26.35 -3.98
C LYS A 275 -9.50 -26.60 -2.50
N SER A 276 -8.60 -27.32 -1.81
CA SER A 276 -8.68 -27.56 -0.37
C SER A 276 -8.52 -26.26 0.43
N PHE A 277 -7.58 -25.39 0.04
CA PHE A 277 -7.40 -24.07 0.64
C PHE A 277 -8.69 -23.25 0.57
N GLY A 278 -9.29 -23.11 -0.61
CA GLY A 278 -10.54 -22.35 -0.78
C GLY A 278 -11.71 -22.92 0.02
N LYS A 279 -11.88 -24.26 0.02
CA LYS A 279 -12.91 -24.92 0.83
C LYS A 279 -12.73 -24.68 2.32
N ASN A 280 -11.49 -24.81 2.82
CA ASN A 280 -11.19 -24.60 4.23
C ASN A 280 -11.27 -23.13 4.62
N PHE A 281 -10.89 -22.20 3.73
CA PHE A 281 -11.11 -20.76 3.93
C PHE A 281 -12.59 -20.44 4.15
N VAL A 282 -13.48 -20.93 3.27
CA VAL A 282 -14.93 -20.71 3.41
C VAL A 282 -15.49 -21.36 4.68
N LYS A 283 -15.04 -22.57 5.01
CA LYS A 283 -15.43 -23.25 6.26
C LYS A 283 -14.94 -22.50 7.49
N SER A 284 -13.71 -22.01 7.48
CA SER A 284 -13.12 -21.21 8.56
C SER A 284 -13.85 -19.88 8.73
N ALA A 285 -14.21 -19.19 7.64
CA ALA A 285 -15.02 -17.97 7.71
C ALA A 285 -16.40 -18.24 8.31
N LYS A 286 -17.05 -19.34 7.90
CA LYS A 286 -18.33 -19.78 8.49
C LYS A 286 -18.19 -20.16 9.96
N ALA A 287 -17.12 -20.86 10.34
CA ALA A 287 -16.84 -21.24 11.73
C ALA A 287 -16.60 -20.01 12.61
N LEU A 288 -15.78 -19.07 12.14
CA LEU A 288 -15.53 -17.80 12.81
C LEU A 288 -16.84 -17.01 13.01
N TYR A 289 -17.70 -16.96 11.99
CA TYR A 289 -18.97 -16.25 12.09
C TYR A 289 -20.01 -16.97 12.96
N LYS A 290 -20.11 -18.30 12.90
CA LYS A 290 -21.06 -19.06 13.73
C LYS A 290 -20.64 -19.10 15.21
N GLY A 291 -19.33 -19.14 15.46
CA GLY A 291 -18.69 -19.27 16.75
C GLY A 291 -18.85 -20.65 17.38
N GLU A 292 -17.95 -20.96 18.32
CA GLU A 292 -17.95 -22.17 19.13
C GLU A 292 -18.14 -21.78 20.62
N GLY A 293 -18.81 -22.64 21.41
CA GLY A 293 -19.06 -22.40 22.85
C GLY A 293 -20.36 -21.65 23.18
N SER A 294 -20.42 -21.07 24.38
CA SER A 294 -21.59 -20.35 24.93
C SER A 294 -21.24 -18.90 25.31
N GLY A 295 -22.27 -18.05 25.46
CA GLY A 295 -22.10 -16.65 25.87
C GLY A 295 -21.30 -15.80 24.86
N ILE A 296 -20.40 -14.96 25.36
CA ILE A 296 -19.61 -14.00 24.57
C ILE A 296 -18.67 -14.73 23.58
N ASN A 297 -18.16 -15.91 23.94
CA ASN A 297 -17.23 -16.68 23.09
C ASN A 297 -17.87 -17.14 21.78
N LYS A 298 -19.16 -17.48 21.80
CA LYS A 298 -19.94 -17.81 20.59
C LYS A 298 -20.08 -16.62 19.63
N HIS A 299 -20.04 -15.40 20.17
CA HIS A 299 -20.21 -14.18 19.39
C HIS A 299 -18.89 -13.47 19.10
N ALA A 300 -17.76 -13.92 19.66
CA ALA A 300 -16.46 -13.25 19.53
C ALA A 300 -16.06 -12.99 18.07
N GLY A 301 -16.23 -13.97 17.17
CA GLY A 301 -15.94 -13.78 15.76
C GLY A 301 -16.88 -12.78 15.06
N LYS A 302 -18.17 -12.75 15.43
CA LYS A 302 -19.12 -11.75 14.93
C LYS A 302 -18.80 -10.36 15.44
N ILE A 303 -18.43 -10.23 16.71
CA ILE A 303 -18.04 -8.97 17.34
C ILE A 303 -16.78 -8.44 16.67
N LEU A 304 -15.75 -9.28 16.45
CA LEU A 304 -14.53 -8.87 15.76
C LEU A 304 -14.80 -8.36 14.34
N ILE A 305 -15.55 -9.13 13.53
CA ILE A 305 -15.92 -8.73 12.17
C ILE A 305 -16.77 -7.45 12.20
N GLY A 306 -17.74 -7.38 13.11
CA GLY A 306 -18.63 -6.23 13.30
C GLY A 306 -17.86 -4.97 13.67
N THR A 307 -16.96 -5.05 14.64
CA THR A 307 -16.10 -3.93 15.06
C THR A 307 -15.15 -3.49 13.95
N ALA A 308 -14.58 -4.43 13.18
CA ALA A 308 -13.73 -4.10 12.05
C ALA A 308 -14.52 -3.36 10.94
N LEU A 309 -15.72 -3.83 10.62
CA LEU A 309 -16.64 -3.19 9.66
C LEU A 309 -17.09 -1.81 10.14
N LEU A 310 -17.56 -1.70 11.39
CA LEU A 310 -17.99 -0.45 11.99
C LEU A 310 -16.85 0.57 12.01
N SER A 311 -15.63 0.13 12.34
CA SER A 311 -14.44 0.99 12.27
C SER A 311 -14.16 1.49 10.86
N SER A 312 -14.29 0.64 9.82
CA SER A 312 -14.16 1.10 8.43
C SER A 312 -15.22 2.14 8.08
N ILE A 313 -16.48 1.89 8.43
CA ILE A 313 -17.62 2.77 8.12
C ILE A 313 -17.47 4.12 8.84
N LEU A 314 -17.24 4.11 10.16
CA LEU A 314 -17.00 5.31 10.95
C LEU A 314 -15.77 6.07 10.46
N GLY A 315 -14.73 5.33 10.04
CA GLY A 315 -13.54 5.90 9.43
C GLY A 315 -13.84 6.67 8.13
N VAL A 316 -14.69 6.11 7.25
CA VAL A 316 -15.16 6.79 6.04
C VAL A 316 -16.00 8.01 6.40
N ILE A 317 -16.94 7.88 7.34
CA ILE A 317 -17.79 9.01 7.78
C ILE A 317 -16.92 10.14 8.35
N ASN A 318 -15.93 9.81 9.18
CA ASN A 318 -15.01 10.80 9.73
C ASN A 318 -14.14 11.43 8.64
N ALA A 319 -13.63 10.67 7.68
CA ALA A 319 -12.91 11.24 6.53
C ALA A 319 -13.77 12.20 5.70
N MET A 320 -15.09 11.99 5.70
CA MET A 320 -16.08 12.85 5.03
C MET A 320 -16.58 14.01 5.88
N SER A 321 -16.41 13.98 7.20
CA SER A 321 -16.80 15.09 8.08
C SER A 321 -15.78 16.21 7.94
N SER A 322 -15.84 16.96 6.84
CA SER A 322 -15.02 18.17 6.69
C SER A 322 -15.36 19.14 7.82
N SER A 323 -14.35 19.62 8.56
CA SER A 323 -14.54 20.67 9.58
C SER A 323 -14.74 22.06 8.96
N GLN A 324 -14.84 22.14 7.63
CA GLN A 324 -15.32 23.30 6.89
C GLN A 324 -16.11 22.81 5.67
N LYS A 325 -17.26 22.15 5.88
CA LYS A 325 -18.35 22.40 4.93
C LYS A 325 -18.43 23.93 4.85
N PRO A 326 -18.36 24.56 3.67
CA PRO A 326 -18.83 25.93 3.63
C PRO A 326 -20.21 25.88 4.29
N SER A 327 -20.47 26.78 5.24
CA SER A 327 -21.86 27.01 5.60
C SER A 327 -22.61 27.12 4.28
N LYS A 328 -23.87 26.75 4.24
CA LYS A 328 -24.73 27.33 3.22
C LYS A 328 -24.73 28.83 3.51
N VAL A 329 -23.66 29.54 3.18
CA VAL A 329 -23.63 30.97 3.05
C VAL A 329 -24.56 31.18 1.87
N ASP A 330 -25.73 31.74 2.18
CA ASP A 330 -26.68 32.15 1.17
C ASP A 330 -25.92 32.95 0.11
N ALA A 331 -26.40 32.93 -1.13
CA ALA A 331 -25.78 33.65 -2.25
C ALA A 331 -25.59 35.17 -1.98
N ALA A 332 -26.10 35.69 -0.87
CA ALA A 332 -25.89 37.02 -0.33
C ALA A 332 -24.52 37.25 0.35
N ASP A 333 -23.81 36.21 0.80
CA ASP A 333 -22.54 36.33 1.55
C ASP A 333 -21.28 36.08 0.69
N VAL A 334 -21.46 35.91 -0.62
CA VAL A 334 -20.34 35.83 -1.56
C VAL A 334 -19.93 37.26 -1.92
N ILE A 335 -18.80 37.71 -1.38
CA ILE A 335 -18.13 38.96 -1.81
C ILE A 335 -17.87 38.85 -3.32
N LYS A 336 -18.62 39.61 -4.12
CA LYS A 336 -18.38 39.72 -5.55
C LYS A 336 -17.07 40.47 -5.75
N LYS A 337 -16.08 39.78 -6.31
CA LYS A 337 -14.73 40.30 -6.57
C LYS A 337 -14.71 41.51 -7.53
N ASP A 338 -15.83 41.76 -8.22
CA ASP A 338 -16.01 42.86 -9.17
C ASP A 338 -16.58 44.14 -8.52
N ASP A 339 -17.08 44.06 -7.29
CA ASP A 339 -17.59 45.23 -6.58
C ASP A 339 -16.43 45.96 -5.91
N ARG A 340 -16.11 47.16 -6.41
CA ARG A 340 -15.14 48.06 -5.77
C ARG A 340 -15.74 48.54 -4.45
N TYR A 341 -15.22 48.03 -3.34
CA TYR A 341 -15.52 48.60 -2.02
C TYR A 341 -14.82 49.95 -1.89
N VAL A 342 -15.60 51.02 -1.87
CA VAL A 342 -15.13 52.35 -1.52
C VAL A 342 -14.97 52.38 0.00
N VAL A 343 -13.74 52.53 0.46
CA VAL A 343 -13.44 52.79 1.88
C VAL A 343 -13.75 54.26 2.12
N ASN A 344 -14.79 54.55 2.90
CA ASN A 344 -15.06 55.90 3.40
C ASN A 344 -14.17 56.21 4.60
#